data_AF-A0A967YF74-F1
#
_entry.id   AF-A0A967YF74-F1
#
_cell.length_a   1.000
_cell.length_b   1.000
_cell.length_c   1.000
_cell.angle_alpha   90.00
_cell.angle_beta   90.00
_cell.angle_gamma   90.00
#
_symmetry.space_group_name_H-M   'P 1'
#
loop_
_entity.id
_entity.type
_entity.pdbx_description
1 polymer ?
#
loop_
_entity_poly.entity_id
_entity_poly.type
_entity_poly.pdbx_seq_one_letter_code
_entity_poly.pdbx_strand_id
1 'polypeptide(L)' 'MNIHEYQAKEILRKFGVPVPNGKMAFTKEEAKSAAKELGGDIFVVKAQIHAG' A
#
# COMPACT_ATOMS: atom_id res chain seq x y z
N MET A 1 -20.61 -2.26 0.83
CA MET A 1 -19.64 -1.53 -0.01
C MET A 1 -18.26 -1.90 0.48
N ASN A 2 -17.38 -2.39 -0.40
CA ASN A 2 -16.03 -2.79 -0.03
C ASN A 2 -15.02 -1.69 -0.42
N ILE A 3 -13.88 -1.65 0.28
CA ILE A 3 -12.75 -0.75 -0.01
C ILE A 3 -11.47 -1.56 -0.15
N HIS A 4 -10.52 -1.06 -0.93
CA HIS A 4 -9.21 -1.70 -1.11
C HIS A 4 -8.35 -1.60 0.16
N GLU A 5 -7.35 -2.48 0.26
CA GLU A 5 -6.41 -2.51 1.40
C GLU A 5 -5.74 -1.15 1.61
N TYR A 6 -5.30 -0.47 0.54
CA TYR A 6 -4.65 0.84 0.66
C TYR A 6 -5.59 1.91 1.23
N GLN A 7 -6.86 1.90 0.82
CA GLN A 7 -7.88 2.85 1.31
C GLN A 7 -8.16 2.63 2.79
N ALA A 8 -8.30 1.37 3.21
CA ALA A 8 -8.47 1.02 4.62
C ALA A 8 -7.26 1.49 5.46
N LYS A 9 -6.04 1.25 4.98
CA LYS A 9 -4.81 1.73 5.66
C LYS A 9 -4.76 3.25 5.79
N GLU A 10 -5.17 4.00 4.77
CA GLU A 10 -5.22 5.46 4.83
C GLU A 10 -6.21 5.95 5.88
N ILE A 11 -7.40 5.36 5.94
CA ILE A 11 -8.41 5.70 6.96
C ILE A 11 -7.86 5.39 8.36
N LEU A 12 -7.36 4.18 8.58
CA LEU A 12 -6.80 3.75 9.87
C LEU A 12 -5.67 4.67 10.33
N ARG A 13 -4.76 5.05 9.43
CA ARG A 13 -3.65 5.98 9.73
C ARG A 13 -4.15 7.35 10.15
N LYS A 14 -5.22 7.88 9.54
CA LYS A 14 -5.83 9.17 9.93
C LYS A 14 -6.35 9.16 11.37
N PHE A 15 -6.72 7.99 11.89
CA PHE A 15 -7.16 7.81 13.28
C PHE A 15 -6.05 7.33 14.22
N GLY A 16 -4.78 7.38 13.79
CA GLY A 16 -3.63 7.03 14.63
C GLY A 16 -3.42 5.53 14.83
N VAL A 17 -4.14 4.67 14.09
CA VAL A 17 -3.92 3.22 14.14
C VAL A 17 -2.62 2.88 13.38
N PRO A 18 -1.67 2.16 13.99
CA PRO A 18 -0.44 1.77 13.33
C PRO A 18 -0.74 0.78 12.20
N VAL A 19 -0.27 1.11 10.99
CA VAL A 19 -0.40 0.26 9.80
C VAL A 19 0.94 0.21 9.07
N PRO A 20 1.27 -0.89 8.35
CA PRO A 20 2.51 -0.96 7.59
C PRO A 20 2.62 0.17 6.56
N ASN A 21 3.85 0.68 6.39
CA ASN A 21 4.16 1.63 5.33
C ASN A 21 3.98 0.98 3.96
N GLY A 22 3.45 1.73 3.01
CA GLY A 22 3.21 1.27 1.66
C GLY A 22 2.76 2.42 0.77
N LYS A 23 2.91 2.24 -0.54
CA LYS A 23 2.54 3.23 -1.54
C LYS A 23 1.79 2.55 -2.67
N MET A 24 0.68 3.16 -3.11
CA MET A 24 -0.09 2.67 -4.25
C MET A 24 0.69 2.92 -5.54
N ALA A 25 0.62 1.97 -6.47
CA ALA A 25 1.22 2.08 -7.80
C ALA A 25 0.24 1.56 -8.85
N PHE A 26 0.07 2.31 -9.93
CA PHE A 26 -0.75 1.95 -11.10
C PHE A 26 0.11 1.44 -12.25
N THR A 27 1.40 1.72 -12.23
CA THR A 27 2.37 1.28 -13.25
C THR A 27 3.54 0.53 -12.61
N LYS A 28 4.26 -0.24 -13.43
CA LYS A 28 5.47 -0.96 -12.98
C LYS A 28 6.59 0.02 -12.59
N GLU A 29 6.67 1.18 -13.26
CA GLU A 29 7.63 2.24 -12.96
C GLU A 29 7.33 2.86 -11.59
N GLU A 30 6.06 3.15 -11.29
CA GLU A 30 5.64 3.64 -9.98
C GLU A 30 5.94 2.64 -8.87
N ALA A 31 5.70 1.35 -9.10
CA ALA A 31 6.03 0.30 -8.12
C ALA A 31 7.54 0.26 -7.81
N LYS A 32 8.38 0.45 -8.83
CA LYS A 32 9.84 0.53 -8.65
C LYS A 32 10.24 1.79 -7.88
N SER A 33 9.62 2.93 -8.15
CA SER A 33 9.87 4.17 -7.40
C SER A 33 9.42 4.02 -5.94
N ALA A 34 8.23 3.46 -5.71
CA ALA A 34 7.68 3.19 -4.40
C ALA A 34 8.61 2.31 -3.54
N ALA A 35 9.15 1.22 -4.11
CA ALA A 35 10.11 0.37 -3.40
C ALA A 35 11.37 1.16 -2.98
N LYS A 36 11.90 2.00 -3.87
CA LYS A 36 13.07 2.85 -3.55
C LYS A 36 12.76 3.86 -2.44
N GLU A 37 11.60 4.50 -2.48
CA GLU A 37 11.19 5.51 -1.50
C GLU A 37 10.90 4.90 -0.13
N LEU A 38 10.29 3.70 -0.09
CA LEU A 38 10.01 3.01 1.16
C LEU A 38 11.29 2.52 1.86
N GLY A 39 12.33 2.20 1.08
CA GLY A 39 13.59 1.66 1.59
C GLY A 39 13.44 0.26 2.21
N GLY A 40 14.58 -0.32 2.61
CA GLY A 40 14.66 -1.68 3.16
C GLY A 40 14.99 -2.75 2.11
N ASP A 41 15.18 -3.97 2.60
CA ASP A 41 15.69 -5.09 1.79
C ASP A 41 14.58 -6.00 1.24
N ILE A 42 13.37 -5.94 1.82
CA ILE A 42 12.24 -6.83 1.52
C ILE A 42 10.96 -6.01 1.33
N PHE A 43 10.24 -6.32 0.25
CA PHE A 43 8.98 -5.67 -0.12
C PHE A 43 7.87 -6.70 -0.37
N VAL A 44 6.63 -6.31 -0.08
CA VAL A 44 5.44 -7.11 -0.40
C VAL A 44 4.61 -6.37 -1.45
N VAL A 45 4.47 -6.98 -2.64
CA VAL A 45 3.63 -6.46 -3.72
C VAL A 45 2.27 -7.14 -3.65
N LYS A 46 1.18 -6.35 -3.63
CA LYS A 46 -0.18 -6.86 -3.46
C LYS A 46 -1.13 -6.29 -4.52
N ALA A 47 -1.81 -7.16 -5.25
CA ALA A 47 -2.90 -6.76 -6.14
C ALA A 47 -4.01 -6.11 -5.31
N GLN A 48 -4.49 -4.94 -5.75
CA GLN A 48 -5.59 -4.24 -5.08
C GLN A 48 -6.92 -4.64 -5.72
N ILE A 49 -7.54 -5.69 -5.19
CA ILE A 49 -8.83 -6.22 -5.63
C ILE A 49 -9.75 -6.42 -4.42
N HIS A 50 -11.07 -6.48 -4.64
CA HIS A 50 -12.04 -6.84 -3.60
C HIS A 50 -12.30 -8.35 -3.62
N ALA A 51 -11.23 -9.12 -3.45
CA ALA A 51 -11.27 -10.57 -3.32
C ALA A 51 -10.26 -10.99 -2.25
N GLY A 52 -10.63 -12.02 -1.47
CA GLY A 52 -9.79 -12.65 -0.46
C GLY A 52 -9.33 -14.02 -0.93
#